data_AF-A0A7S2I339-F1
#
_entry.id   AF-A0A7S2I339-F1
#
_cell.length_a   1.000
_cell.length_b   1.000
_cell.length_c   1.000
_cell.angle_alpha   90.00
_cell.angle_beta   90.00
_cell.angle_gamma   90.00
#
_symmetry.space_group_name_H-M   'P 1'
#
loop_
_entity.id
_entity.type
_entity.pdbx_description
1 polymer ?
#
loop_
_entity_poly.entity_id
_entity_poly.type
_entity_poly.pdbx_seq_one_letter_code
_entity_poly.pdbx_strand_id
1 'polypeptide(L)'
;VLSLAELRHRIDEFNRRLVDVSEIVLMLEEGYAGRLYTGPMFVKYNDLLRGFGPMLAGCKGNKYITTTHAINSVIVKASKLTKAVKVYRGVAGGGLPDT
;
A
#
# COMPACT_ATOMS: atom_id res chain seq x y z
N VAL A 1 -12.20 -12.67 0.13
CA VAL A 1 -10.80 -12.22 0.38
C VAL A 1 -9.88 -13.24 -0.26
N LEU A 2 -8.94 -12.84 -1.14
CA LEU A 2 -8.07 -13.79 -1.86
C LEU A 2 -7.29 -14.68 -0.88
N SER A 3 -7.11 -15.96 -1.21
CA SER A 3 -6.21 -16.83 -0.44
C SER A 3 -4.75 -16.37 -0.57
N LEU A 4 -3.88 -16.89 0.30
CA LEU A 4 -2.43 -16.59 0.19
C LEU A 4 -1.83 -17.24 -1.07
N ALA A 5 -2.34 -18.40 -1.49
CA ALA A 5 -1.92 -19.07 -2.71
C ALA A 5 -2.28 -18.23 -3.95
N GLU A 6 -3.50 -17.69 -3.99
CA GLU A 6 -3.95 -16.80 -5.08
C GLU A 6 -3.14 -15.49 -5.11
N LEU A 7 -2.81 -14.94 -3.94
CA LEU A 7 -1.96 -13.74 -3.89
C LEU A 7 -0.57 -14.03 -4.47
N ARG A 8 0.05 -15.17 -4.10
CA ARG A 8 1.36 -15.57 -4.64
C ARG A 8 1.30 -15.72 -6.16
N HIS A 9 0.28 -16.40 -6.67
CA HIS A 9 0.08 -16.57 -8.10
C HIS A 9 -0.03 -15.22 -8.84
N ARG A 10 -0.76 -14.25 -8.29
CA ARG A 10 -0.87 -12.90 -8.86
C ARG A 10 0.46 -12.13 -8.82
N ILE A 11 1.24 -12.29 -7.75
CA ILE A 11 2.58 -11.71 -7.68
C ILE A 11 3.47 -12.31 -8.77
N ASP A 12 3.42 -13.63 -8.98
CA ASP A 12 4.21 -14.30 -10.03
C ASP A 12 3.80 -13.83 -11.44
N GLU A 13 2.51 -13.62 -11.69
CA GLU A 13 2.01 -13.01 -12.93
C GLU A 13 2.50 -11.57 -13.12
N PHE A 14 2.45 -10.76 -12.06
CA PHE A 14 2.93 -9.39 -12.09
C PHE A 14 4.46 -9.33 -12.32
N ASN A 15 5.20 -10.24 -11.69
CA ASN A 15 6.66 -10.34 -11.82
C ASN A 15 7.09 -10.72 -13.23
N ARG A 16 6.36 -11.60 -13.93
CA ARG A 16 6.60 -11.87 -15.35
C ARG A 16 6.58 -10.59 -16.17
N ARG A 17 5.57 -9.73 -15.95
CA ARG A 17 5.45 -8.44 -16.64
C ARG A 17 6.56 -7.45 -16.26
N LEU A 18 7.05 -7.47 -15.02
CA LEU A 18 8.19 -6.65 -14.60
C LEU A 18 9.48 -7.09 -15.30
N VAL A 19 9.69 -8.40 -15.43
CA VAL A 19 10.84 -8.97 -16.16
C VAL A 19 10.78 -8.57 -17.64
N ASP A 20 9.60 -8.57 -18.26
CA ASP A 20 9.42 -8.17 -19.67
C ASP A 20 9.86 -6.71 -19.95
N VAL A 21 9.87 -5.86 -18.91
CA VAL A 21 10.33 -4.45 -19.00
C VAL A 21 11.68 -4.23 -18.31
N SER A 22 12.44 -5.30 -18.02
CA SER A 22 13.75 -5.26 -17.37
C SER A 22 13.77 -4.59 -15.99
N GLU A 23 12.68 -4.73 -15.22
CA GLU A 23 12.54 -4.15 -13.89
C GLU A 23 12.67 -5.20 -12.77
N ILE A 24 12.93 -4.73 -11.56
CA ILE A 24 13.11 -5.59 -10.38
C ILE A 24 11.77 -6.19 -9.96
N VAL A 25 11.75 -7.50 -9.75
CA VAL A 25 10.57 -8.24 -9.30
C VAL A 25 10.13 -7.89 -7.87
N LEU A 26 8.84 -8.11 -7.60
CA LEU A 26 8.26 -8.03 -6.27
C LEU A 26 8.64 -9.25 -5.42
N MET A 27 8.96 -8.99 -4.16
CA MET A 27 9.03 -9.99 -3.09
C MET A 27 7.62 -10.28 -2.54
N LEU A 28 7.48 -11.41 -1.85
CA LEU A 28 6.19 -11.81 -1.27
C LEU A 28 5.70 -10.82 -0.20
N GLU A 29 6.63 -10.31 0.60
CA GLU A 29 6.40 -9.32 1.66
C GLU A 29 5.88 -8.00 1.09
N GLU A 30 6.37 -7.59 -0.06
CA GLU A 30 5.91 -6.40 -0.79
C GLU A 30 4.46 -6.59 -1.24
N GLY A 31 4.13 -7.78 -1.74
CA GLY A 31 2.76 -8.16 -2.09
C GLY A 31 1.82 -8.19 -0.87
N TYR A 32 2.27 -8.73 0.27
CA TYR A 32 1.50 -8.69 1.53
C TYR A 32 1.28 -7.26 2.00
N ALA A 33 2.32 -6.42 1.95
CA ALA A 33 2.26 -5.03 2.37
C ALA A 33 1.27 -4.24 1.50
N GLY A 34 1.32 -4.41 0.17
CA GLY A 34 0.36 -3.84 -0.77
C GLY A 34 -1.07 -4.26 -0.49
N ARG A 35 -1.30 -5.55 -0.19
CA ARG A 35 -2.63 -6.07 0.20
C ARG A 35 -3.13 -5.50 1.53
N LEU A 36 -2.25 -5.35 2.54
CA LEU A 36 -2.62 -4.75 3.82
C LEU A 36 -3.00 -3.27 3.63
N TYR A 37 -2.23 -2.53 2.84
CA TYR A 37 -2.49 -1.12 2.56
C TYR A 37 -3.73 -0.88 1.70
N THR A 38 -4.03 -1.77 0.74
CA THR A 38 -5.26 -1.65 -0.06
C THR A 38 -6.48 -2.26 0.63
N GLY A 39 -6.26 -3.07 1.67
CA GLY A 39 -7.28 -3.68 2.50
C GLY A 39 -7.50 -2.88 3.80
N PRO A 40 -7.65 -3.55 4.95
CA PRO A 40 -8.16 -2.91 6.17
C PRO A 40 -7.14 -2.01 6.88
N MET A 41 -5.84 -2.11 6.60
CA MET A 41 -4.80 -1.45 7.41
C MET A 41 -4.47 -0.03 6.96
N PHE A 42 -4.99 0.42 5.82
CA PHE A 42 -4.70 1.75 5.26
C PHE A 42 -4.95 2.90 6.25
N VAL A 43 -5.99 2.79 7.09
CA VAL A 43 -6.34 3.82 8.08
C VAL A 43 -5.22 3.95 9.12
N LYS A 44 -4.71 2.83 9.64
CA LYS A 44 -3.62 2.84 10.63
C LYS A 44 -2.33 3.39 10.07
N TYR A 45 -1.95 2.96 8.86
CA TYR A 45 -0.73 3.46 8.21
C TYR A 45 -0.83 4.97 7.96
N ASN A 46 -1.95 5.43 7.41
CA ASN A 46 -2.11 6.84 7.07
C ASN A 46 -2.24 7.72 8.32
N ASP A 47 -2.99 7.30 9.34
CA ASP A 47 -3.13 8.06 10.59
C ASP A 47 -1.79 8.17 11.33
N LEU A 48 -1.02 7.08 11.37
CA LEU A 48 0.34 7.09 11.93
C LEU A 48 1.24 8.08 11.18
N LEU A 49 1.26 8.05 9.85
CA LEU A 49 2.09 8.93 9.04
C LEU A 49 1.66 10.39 9.10
N ARG A 50 0.36 10.66 9.29
CA ARG A 50 -0.16 12.02 9.51
C ARG A 50 0.10 12.54 10.91
N GLY A 51 0.36 11.65 11.88
CA GLY A 51 0.48 11.99 13.29
C GLY A 51 -0.85 12.27 13.99
N PHE A 52 -1.99 12.04 13.32
CA PHE A 52 -3.33 12.22 13.88
C PHE A 52 -4.34 11.28 13.21
N GLY A 53 -5.42 11.00 13.92
CA GLY A 53 -6.55 10.21 13.40
C GLY A 53 -7.09 9.22 14.43
N PRO A 54 -8.33 8.73 14.23
CA PRO A 54 -9.03 7.91 15.22
C PRO A 54 -8.33 6.57 15.47
N MET A 55 -7.53 6.06 14.52
CA MET A 55 -6.89 4.76 14.66
C MET A 55 -5.49 4.82 15.27
N LEU A 56 -4.96 6.02 15.58
CA LEU A 56 -3.61 6.17 16.14
C LEU A 56 -3.44 5.46 17.48
N ALA A 57 -4.43 5.55 18.38
CA ALA A 57 -4.45 4.79 19.63
C ALA A 57 -4.47 3.27 19.37
N GLY A 58 -5.18 2.84 18.33
CA GLY A 58 -5.24 1.45 17.86
C GLY A 58 -3.93 0.92 17.25
N CYS A 59 -2.91 1.77 17.09
CA CYS A 59 -1.55 1.36 16.73
C CYS A 59 -0.74 0.86 17.94
N LYS A 60 -1.17 1.15 19.18
CA LYS A 60 -0.52 0.67 20.42
C LYS A 60 1.00 0.91 20.45
N GLY A 61 1.45 2.07 19.97
CA GLY A 61 2.88 2.42 19.89
C GLY A 61 3.65 1.76 18.73
N ASN A 62 3.03 0.85 17.97
CA ASN A 62 3.66 0.27 16.79
C ASN A 62 3.78 1.32 15.68
N LYS A 63 5.01 1.50 15.19
CA LYS A 63 5.34 2.45 14.11
C LYS A 63 5.25 1.85 12.71
N TYR A 64 4.93 0.56 12.59
CA TYR A 64 4.76 -0.17 11.33
C TYR A 64 5.92 -0.01 10.33
N ILE A 65 7.13 0.26 10.82
CA ILE A 65 8.29 0.71 10.01
C ILE A 65 8.55 -0.25 8.85
N THR A 66 8.70 -1.55 9.13
CA THR A 66 8.99 -2.56 8.11
C THR A 66 7.90 -2.64 7.05
N THR A 67 6.62 -2.67 7.45
CA THR A 67 5.51 -2.71 6.50
C THR A 67 5.40 -1.42 5.69
N THR A 68 5.71 -0.26 6.28
CA THR A 68 5.72 1.03 5.56
C THR A 68 6.80 1.04 4.47
N HIS A 69 8.00 0.52 4.75
CA HIS A 69 9.05 0.39 3.74
C HIS A 69 8.68 -0.63 2.65
N ALA A 70 8.05 -1.75 3.00
CA ALA A 70 7.55 -2.71 2.02
C ALA A 70 6.41 -2.12 1.14
N ILE A 71 5.52 -1.31 1.71
CA ILE A 71 4.49 -0.54 0.97
C ILE A 71 5.16 0.42 -0.01
N ASN A 72 6.18 1.15 0.43
CA ASN A 72 6.91 2.05 -0.46
C ASN A 72 7.56 1.27 -1.63
N SER A 73 8.20 0.14 -1.31
CA SER A 73 8.85 -0.69 -2.33
C SER A 73 7.86 -1.25 -3.37
N VAL A 74 6.71 -1.78 -2.92
CA VAL A 74 5.69 -2.29 -3.86
C VAL A 74 5.13 -1.16 -4.74
N ILE A 75 4.93 0.04 -4.21
CA ILE A 75 4.46 1.20 -5.00
C ILE A 75 5.48 1.56 -6.08
N VAL A 76 6.76 1.68 -5.72
CA VAL A 76 7.82 2.04 -6.67
C VAL A 76 7.93 1.01 -7.79
N LYS A 77 7.99 -0.28 -7.45
CA LYS A 77 8.10 -1.36 -8.44
C LYS A 77 6.84 -1.50 -9.30
N ALA A 78 5.65 -1.46 -8.70
CA ALA A 78 4.40 -1.54 -9.43
C ALA A 78 4.14 -0.32 -10.33
N SER A 79 4.68 0.85 -9.98
CA SER A 79 4.56 2.05 -10.81
C SER A 79 5.14 1.88 -12.21
N LYS A 80 6.13 0.99 -12.38
CA LYS A 80 6.79 0.70 -13.67
C LYS A 80 5.84 0.11 -14.71
N LEU A 81 4.80 -0.60 -14.27
CA LEU A 81 3.78 -1.18 -15.15
C LEU A 81 2.51 -0.33 -15.23
N THR A 82 2.45 0.77 -14.48
CA THR A 82 1.27 1.61 -14.38
C THR A 82 1.27 2.66 -15.48
N LYS A 83 0.19 2.72 -16.27
CA LYS A 83 -0.02 3.79 -17.25
C LYS A 83 -0.63 5.01 -16.57
N ALA A 84 -0.13 6.20 -16.88
CA ALA A 84 -0.68 7.45 -16.37
C ALA A 84 -2.12 7.62 -16.88
N VAL A 85 -3.07 7.71 -15.95
CA VAL A 85 -4.50 7.87 -16.23
C VAL A 85 -5.12 8.81 -15.19
N LYS A 86 -6.27 9.39 -15.53
CA LYS A 86 -7.06 10.17 -14.56
C LYS A 86 -7.62 9.23 -13.49
N VAL A 87 -7.39 9.58 -12.21
CA VAL A 87 -7.91 8.86 -11.04
C VAL A 87 -8.72 9.81 -10.16
N TYR A 88 -9.63 9.26 -9.35
CA TYR A 88 -10.51 10.03 -8.48
C TYR A 88 -10.40 9.53 -7.04
N ARG A 89 -10.47 10.46 -6.08
CA ARG A 89 -10.48 10.16 -4.64
C ARG A 89 -11.46 11.08 -3.93
N GLY A 90 -12.46 10.50 -3.28
CA GLY A 90 -13.33 11.22 -2.36
C GLY A 90 -12.74 11.31 -0.96
N VAL A 91 -12.91 12.45 -0.29
CA VAL A 91 -12.59 12.64 1.12
C VAL A 91 -13.82 13.26 1.78
N ALA A 92 -14.20 12.75 2.95
CA ALA A 92 -15.29 13.28 3.76
C ALA A 92 -14.75 13.84 5.07
N GLY A 93 -15.41 14.87 5.61
CA GLY A 93 -15.06 15.46 6.92
C GLY A 93 -13.82 16.37 6.92
N GLY A 94 -13.42 16.92 5.78
CA GLY A 94 -12.41 17.98 5.74
C GLY A 94 -12.97 19.29 6.29
N GLY A 95 -12.34 19.85 7.32
CA GLY A 95 -12.65 21.17 7.88
C GLY A 95 -11.50 22.14 7.61
N LEU A 96 -11.82 23.42 7.38
CA LEU A 96 -10.83 24.49 7.43
C LEU A 96 -10.46 24.75 8.90
N PRO A 97 -9.27 25.31 9.19
CA PRO A 97 -8.94 25.78 10.53
C PRO A 97 -9.98 26.81 11.00
N ASP A 98 -10.24 26.83 12.30
CA ASP A 98 -11.00 27.93 12.91
C ASP A 98 -10.23 29.25 12.71
N THR A 99 -10.97 30.35 12.49
CA THR A 99 -10.42 31.71 12.28
C THR A 99 -9.57 32.20 13.42
#